data_AF-A0A7Z8LFA2-F1
#
_entry.id   AF-A0A7Z8LFA2-F1
#
_cell.length_a   1.000
_cell.length_b   1.000
_cell.length_c   1.000
_cell.angle_alpha   90.00
_cell.angle_beta   90.00
_cell.angle_gamma   90.00
#
_symmetry.space_group_name_H-M   'P 1'
#
loop_
_entity.id
_entity.type
_entity.pdbx_description
1 polymer ?
#
loop_
_entity_poly.entity_id
_entity_poly.type
_entity_poly.pdbx_seq_one_letter_code
_entity_poly.pdbx_strand_id
1 'polypeptide(L)'
;MLRLLMRRCRAKARIEAFEACRLLRHSPREGAQDYADALLRILGLALPGGPVIHDLRAQDRSFDESWLLALFAALSRDDHASARFLLRARLPHHLRRPIGWLAGELATRMDTIGATD
;
A
#
# COMPACT_ATOMS: atom_id res chain seq x y z
N MET A 1 9.46 -8.19 2.63
CA MET A 1 8.79 -7.83 1.36
C MET A 1 8.43 -6.34 1.26
N LEU A 2 7.68 -5.75 2.21
CA LEU A 2 7.19 -4.36 2.12
C LEU A 2 8.26 -3.32 1.75
N ARG A 3 9.33 -3.20 2.53
CA ARG A 3 10.43 -2.26 2.27
C ARG A 3 11.09 -2.45 0.89
N LEU A 4 11.14 -3.68 0.38
CA LEU A 4 11.75 -4.00 -0.92
C LEU A 4 10.88 -3.50 -2.08
N LEU A 5 9.57 -3.79 -2.01
CA LEU A 5 8.60 -3.26 -2.98
C LEU A 5 8.62 -1.74 -2.97
N MET A 6 8.56 -1.14 -1.79
CA MET A 6 8.55 0.31 -1.60
C MET A 6 9.83 1.02 -2.04
N ARG A 7 11.00 0.37 -1.92
CA ARG A 7 12.27 0.89 -2.43
C ARG A 7 12.25 1.03 -3.96
N ARG A 8 11.67 0.07 -4.68
CA ARG A 8 11.56 0.11 -6.15
C ARG A 8 10.64 1.23 -6.63
N CYS A 9 9.61 1.59 -5.84
CA CYS A 9 8.69 2.69 -6.16
C CYS A 9 9.41 4.05 -6.21
N ARG A 10 10.34 4.31 -5.28
CA ARG A 10 11.10 5.59 -5.20
C ARG A 10 11.95 5.85 -6.46
N ALA A 11 12.29 4.83 -7.24
CA ALA A 11 13.10 4.97 -8.44
C ALA A 11 12.30 5.36 -9.72
N LYS A 12 10.95 5.37 -9.69
CA LYS A 12 10.09 5.41 -10.91
C LYS A 12 9.10 6.59 -11.03
N ALA A 13 9.12 7.61 -10.17
CA ALA A 13 7.96 8.51 -10.02
C ALA A 13 7.85 9.66 -11.07
N ARG A 14 6.90 9.55 -12.03
CA ARG A 14 6.29 10.67 -12.83
C ARG A 14 4.92 10.34 -13.49
N ILE A 15 3.86 10.01 -12.73
CA ILE A 15 2.43 9.90 -13.20
C ILE A 15 1.47 10.22 -12.04
N GLU A 16 0.36 10.91 -12.34
CA GLU A 16 -0.75 11.30 -11.43
C GLU A 16 -1.48 10.09 -10.78
N ALA A 17 -1.82 10.20 -9.49
CA ALA A 17 -2.24 9.05 -8.66
C ALA A 17 -3.62 8.46 -8.98
N PHE A 18 -4.59 9.28 -9.42
CA PHE A 18 -5.93 8.80 -9.79
C PHE A 18 -5.93 8.02 -11.10
N GLU A 19 -5.05 8.38 -12.02
CA GLU A 19 -4.90 7.68 -13.28
C GLU A 19 -4.29 6.29 -13.06
N ALA A 20 -3.30 6.17 -12.17
CA ALA A 20 -2.72 4.89 -11.79
C ALA A 20 -3.75 3.90 -11.20
N CYS A 21 -4.60 4.37 -10.27
CA CYS A 21 -5.65 3.52 -9.68
C CYS A 21 -6.66 3.05 -10.73
N ARG A 22 -7.00 3.91 -11.70
CA ARG A 22 -7.93 3.58 -12.78
C ARG A 22 -7.31 2.56 -13.74
N LEU A 23 -6.05 2.73 -14.11
CA LEU A 23 -5.32 1.81 -15.01
C LEU A 23 -5.25 0.40 -14.41
N LEU A 24 -4.85 0.28 -13.14
CA LEU A 24 -4.76 -1.00 -12.41
C LEU A 24 -6.08 -1.76 -12.39
N ARG A 25 -7.21 -1.06 -12.20
CA ARG A 25 -8.55 -1.69 -12.20
C ARG A 25 -8.95 -2.28 -13.55
N HIS A 26 -8.42 -1.74 -14.66
CA HIS A 26 -8.79 -2.17 -16.02
C HIS A 26 -7.80 -3.17 -16.62
N SER A 27 -6.60 -3.31 -16.04
CA SER A 27 -5.54 -4.24 -16.47
C SER A 27 -5.10 -5.17 -15.33
N PRO A 28 -5.85 -6.24 -15.03
CA PRO A 28 -5.58 -7.13 -13.89
C PRO A 28 -4.29 -7.98 -14.00
N ARG A 29 -3.53 -7.86 -15.10
CA ARG A 29 -2.22 -8.50 -15.30
C ARG A 29 -1.07 -7.82 -14.56
N GLU A 30 -1.34 -6.76 -13.82
CA GLU A 30 -0.33 -5.98 -13.08
C GLU A 30 0.10 -6.68 -11.77
N GLY A 31 1.40 -6.63 -11.49
CA GLY A 31 2.05 -7.37 -10.41
C GLY A 31 2.02 -6.62 -9.08
N ALA A 32 2.49 -7.26 -8.00
CA ALA A 32 2.55 -6.63 -6.66
C ALA A 32 3.30 -5.28 -6.65
N GLN A 33 4.29 -5.11 -7.54
CA GLN A 33 5.03 -3.86 -7.66
C GLN A 33 4.16 -2.69 -8.15
N ASP A 34 3.23 -2.92 -9.08
CA ASP A 34 2.41 -1.85 -9.67
C ASP A 34 1.39 -1.33 -8.64
N TYR A 35 0.79 -2.24 -7.86
CA TYR A 35 -0.06 -1.88 -6.74
C TYR A 35 0.71 -1.17 -5.61
N ALA A 36 1.94 -1.60 -5.32
CA ALA A 36 2.79 -0.92 -4.35
C ALA A 36 3.18 0.50 -4.81
N ASP A 37 3.51 0.68 -6.09
CA ASP A 37 3.80 1.97 -6.71
C ASP A 37 2.58 2.91 -6.60
N ALA A 38 1.39 2.44 -6.97
CA ALA A 38 0.16 3.22 -6.88
C ALA A 38 -0.22 3.57 -5.43
N LEU A 39 -0.10 2.62 -4.51
CA LEU A 39 -0.37 2.82 -3.08
C LEU A 39 0.55 3.88 -2.47
N LEU A 40 1.85 3.83 -2.76
CA LEU A 40 2.79 4.83 -2.24
C LEU A 40 2.54 6.22 -2.83
N ARG A 41 2.18 6.31 -4.12
CA ARG A 41 1.85 7.59 -4.75
C ARG A 41 0.65 8.25 -4.09
N ILE A 42 -0.45 7.50 -3.93
CA ILE A 42 -1.66 8.06 -3.31
C ILE A 42 -1.43 8.39 -1.82
N LEU A 43 -0.61 7.61 -1.10
CA LEU A 43 -0.21 7.95 0.28
C LEU A 43 0.67 9.20 0.34
N GLY A 44 1.53 9.41 -0.66
CA GLY A 44 2.32 10.65 -0.80
C GLY A 44 1.47 11.90 -0.92
N LEU A 45 0.27 11.78 -1.50
CA LEU A 45 -0.71 12.86 -1.60
C LEU A 45 -1.64 12.94 -0.38
N ALA A 46 -1.91 11.81 0.27
CA ALA A 46 -2.86 11.70 1.37
C ALA A 46 -2.26 12.13 2.72
N LEU A 47 -0.97 11.88 2.93
CA LEU A 47 -0.28 12.11 4.19
C LEU A 47 0.57 13.38 4.11
N PRO A 48 0.57 14.24 5.14
CA PRO A 48 1.48 15.37 5.22
C PRO A 48 2.94 14.90 5.15
N GLY A 49 3.67 15.27 4.09
CA GLY A 49 5.04 14.82 3.86
C GLY A 49 5.20 13.39 3.31
N GLY A 50 4.09 12.70 3.03
CA GLY A 50 4.07 11.32 2.54
C GLY A 50 4.38 10.26 3.62
N PRO A 51 4.30 8.96 3.26
CA PRO A 51 4.56 7.88 4.21
C PRO A 51 6.05 7.77 4.52
N VAL A 52 6.40 7.69 5.82
CA VAL A 52 7.77 7.48 6.26
C VAL A 52 8.15 6.01 6.13
N ILE A 53 8.95 5.67 5.12
CA ILE A 53 9.45 4.29 4.92
C ILE A 53 10.97 4.27 5.10
N HIS A 54 11.43 3.57 6.14
CA HIS A 54 12.84 3.44 6.45
C HIS A 54 13.60 2.64 5.39
N ASP A 55 14.93 2.70 5.45
CA ASP A 55 15.78 1.83 4.63
C ASP A 55 15.60 0.35 4.99
N LEU A 56 15.93 -0.53 4.04
CA LEU A 56 15.90 -1.98 4.22
C LEU A 56 16.68 -2.45 5.47
N ARG A 57 17.81 -1.79 5.78
CA ARG A 57 18.71 -2.17 6.88
C ARG A 57 18.32 -1.56 8.23
N ALA A 58 17.30 -0.71 8.28
CA ALA A 58 16.87 -0.10 9.54
C ALA A 58 16.35 -1.17 10.51
N GLN A 59 16.77 -1.11 11.78
CA GLN A 59 16.34 -2.09 12.79
C GLN A 59 14.87 -1.86 13.18
N ASP A 60 14.50 -0.60 13.37
CA ASP A 60 13.14 -0.22 13.77
C ASP A 60 12.23 0.07 12.59
N ARG A 61 10.92 -0.11 12.82
CA ARG A 61 9.86 0.28 11.90
C ARG A 61 9.35 1.68 12.24
N SER A 62 9.07 2.46 11.21
CA SER A 62 8.32 3.70 11.41
C SER A 62 6.86 3.39 11.81
N PHE A 63 6.16 4.44 12.23
CA PHE A 63 4.72 4.37 12.46
C PHE A 63 3.92 4.09 11.16
N ASP A 64 4.34 4.62 10.01
CA ASP A 64 3.74 4.30 8.69
C ASP A 64 3.90 2.83 8.32
N GLU A 65 5.10 2.28 8.52
CA GLU A 65 5.38 0.87 8.21
C GLU A 65 4.55 -0.06 9.08
N SER A 66 4.48 0.22 10.38
CA SER A 66 3.69 -0.57 11.33
C SER A 66 2.19 -0.50 11.01
N TRP A 67 1.69 0.69 10.66
CA TRP A 67 0.30 0.89 10.24
C TRP A 67 -0.04 0.13 8.95
N LEU A 68 0.82 0.18 7.94
CA LEU A 68 0.60 -0.54 6.68
C LEU A 68 0.62 -2.06 6.88
N LEU A 69 1.58 -2.58 7.66
CA LEU A 69 1.63 -4.00 7.98
C LEU A 69 0.39 -4.46 8.75
N ALA A 70 -0.10 -3.67 9.70
CA ALA A 70 -1.34 -3.95 10.40
C ALA A 70 -2.56 -3.92 9.46
N LEU A 71 -2.59 -2.97 8.51
CA LEU A 71 -3.66 -2.87 7.52
C LEU A 71 -3.67 -4.09 6.59
N PHE A 72 -2.52 -4.50 6.06
CA PHE A 72 -2.44 -5.70 5.21
C PHE A 72 -2.82 -6.95 5.98
N ALA A 73 -2.34 -7.12 7.22
CA ALA A 73 -2.71 -8.26 8.05
C ALA A 73 -4.21 -8.31 8.37
N ALA A 74 -4.86 -7.16 8.57
CA ALA A 74 -6.32 -7.12 8.73
C ALA A 74 -7.04 -7.50 7.44
N LEU A 75 -6.59 -6.99 6.29
CA LEU A 75 -7.18 -7.28 4.98
C LEU A 75 -7.02 -8.75 4.57
N SER A 76 -5.83 -9.35 4.73
CA SER A 76 -5.59 -10.77 4.43
C SER A 76 -6.42 -11.73 5.30
N ARG A 77 -6.95 -11.28 6.44
CA ARG A 77 -7.80 -12.08 7.35
C ARG A 77 -9.29 -11.72 7.26
N ASP A 78 -9.68 -10.92 6.27
CA ASP A 78 -11.04 -10.37 6.14
C ASP A 78 -11.56 -9.62 7.39
N ASP A 79 -10.65 -9.09 8.22
CA ASP A 79 -10.98 -8.29 9.39
C ASP A 79 -11.31 -6.85 8.96
N HIS A 80 -12.52 -6.69 8.42
CA HIS A 80 -13.01 -5.41 7.94
C HIS A 80 -13.18 -4.37 9.05
N ALA A 81 -13.38 -4.78 10.31
CA ALA A 81 -13.51 -3.86 11.42
C ALA A 81 -12.17 -3.15 11.69
N SER A 82 -11.10 -3.94 11.85
CA SER A 82 -9.74 -3.42 12.03
C SER A 82 -9.27 -2.63 10.80
N ALA A 83 -9.53 -3.12 9.59
CA ALA A 83 -9.16 -2.40 8.37
C ALA A 83 -9.83 -1.02 8.29
N ARG A 84 -11.15 -0.92 8.58
CA ARG A 84 -11.86 0.37 8.62
C ARG A 84 -11.32 1.29 9.70
N PHE A 85 -10.99 0.77 10.88
CA PHE A 85 -10.39 1.54 11.96
C PHE A 85 -9.05 2.14 11.54
N LEU A 86 -8.15 1.31 11.00
CA LEU A 86 -6.82 1.72 10.54
C LEU A 86 -6.89 2.76 9.41
N LEU A 87 -7.80 2.60 8.45
CA LEU A 87 -8.01 3.59 7.38
C LEU A 87 -8.55 4.91 7.94
N ARG A 88 -9.50 4.86 8.89
CA ARG A 88 -10.05 6.07 9.55
C ARG A 88 -9.00 6.84 10.35
N ALA A 89 -8.08 6.13 11.00
CA ALA A 89 -7.08 6.72 11.87
C ALA A 89 -6.09 7.64 11.13
N ARG A 90 -5.89 7.42 9.82
CA ARG A 90 -4.83 8.10 9.07
C ARG A 90 -5.30 8.84 7.83
N LEU A 91 -6.48 8.52 7.28
CA LEU A 91 -6.90 8.98 5.96
C LEU A 91 -8.19 9.81 6.00
N PRO A 92 -8.27 10.88 5.19
CA PRO A 92 -9.52 11.61 4.98
C PRO A 92 -10.56 10.69 4.33
N HIS A 93 -11.85 10.97 4.58
CA HIS A 93 -12.95 10.09 4.18
C HIS A 93 -12.90 9.66 2.71
N HIS A 94 -12.65 10.60 1.80
CA HIS A 94 -12.66 10.36 0.35
C HIS A 94 -11.53 9.46 -0.15
N LEU A 95 -10.45 9.27 0.61
CA LEU A 95 -9.32 8.41 0.23
C LEU A 95 -9.37 7.01 0.84
N ARG A 96 -10.22 6.79 1.86
CA ARG A 96 -10.29 5.50 2.57
C ARG A 96 -10.63 4.33 1.66
N ARG A 97 -11.61 4.50 0.77
CA ARG A 97 -12.04 3.46 -0.17
C ARG A 97 -10.98 3.13 -1.24
N PRO A 98 -10.44 4.10 -2.01
CA PRO A 98 -9.43 3.78 -3.02
C PRO A 98 -8.15 3.22 -2.41
N ILE A 99 -7.69 3.75 -1.26
CA ILE A 99 -6.50 3.23 -0.57
C ILE A 99 -6.76 1.84 0.01
N GLY A 100 -7.92 1.62 0.62
CA GLY A 100 -8.30 0.30 1.14
C GLY A 100 -8.35 -0.77 0.04
N TRP A 101 -8.87 -0.42 -1.14
CA TRP A 101 -8.87 -1.32 -2.30
C TRP A 101 -7.45 -1.65 -2.78
N LEU A 102 -6.59 -0.64 -2.99
CA LEU A 102 -5.20 -0.86 -3.39
C LEU A 102 -4.43 -1.71 -2.38
N ALA A 103 -4.62 -1.45 -1.09
CA ALA A 103 -3.99 -2.19 -0.01
C ALA A 103 -4.43 -3.66 0.00
N GLY A 104 -5.71 -3.94 -0.28
CA GLY A 104 -6.24 -5.30 -0.37
C GLY A 104 -5.66 -6.06 -1.56
N GLU A 105 -5.68 -5.46 -2.75
CA GLU A 105 -5.10 -6.07 -3.95
C GLU A 105 -3.61 -6.35 -3.83
N LEU A 106 -2.88 -5.47 -3.14
CA LEU A 106 -1.47 -5.67 -2.83
C LEU A 106 -1.25 -6.81 -1.83
N ALA A 107 -2.04 -6.87 -0.75
CA ALA A 107 -1.94 -7.93 0.25
C ALA A 107 -2.15 -9.31 -0.38
N THR A 108 -3.22 -9.47 -1.16
CA THR A 108 -3.51 -10.72 -1.89
C THR A 108 -2.33 -11.16 -2.76
N ARG A 109 -1.70 -10.25 -3.51
CA ARG A 109 -0.56 -10.57 -4.38
C ARG A 109 0.72 -10.87 -3.60
N MET A 110 0.92 -10.22 -2.45
CA MET A 110 2.05 -10.52 -1.57
C MET A 110 1.94 -11.94 -0.99
N ASP A 111 0.73 -12.37 -0.64
CA ASP A 111 0.49 -13.72 -0.13
C ASP A 111 0.74 -14.79 -1.23
N THR A 112 0.39 -14.50 -2.49
CA THR A 112 0.71 -15.39 -3.63
C THR A 112 2.22 -15.54 -3.85
N ILE A 113 2.99 -14.44 -3.72
CA ILE A 113 4.46 -14.49 -3.88
C ILE A 113 5.09 -15.27 -2.72
N GLY A 114 4.62 -15.08 -1.49
CA GLY A 114 5.14 -15.79 -0.31
C GLY A 114 4.76 -17.27 -0.22
N ALA A 115 3.73 -17.72 -0.95
CA ALA A 115 3.32 -19.13 -1.02
C ALA A 115 4.12 -19.95 -2.05
N THR A 116 5.00 -19.31 -2.83
CA THR A 116 5.80 -19.96 -3.89
C THR A 116 7.26 -20.22 -3.47
N ASP A 117 7.64 -19.83 -2.24
CA ASP A 117 8.94 -20.12 -1.60
C ASP A 117 8.74 -21.17 -0.48
#